data_AF-A0A972E457-F1
#
_entry.id   AF-A0A972E457-F1
#
_cell.length_a   1.000
_cell.length_b   1.000
_cell.length_c   1.000
_cell.angle_alpha   90.00
_cell.angle_beta   90.00
_cell.angle_gamma   90.00
#
_symmetry.space_group_name_H-M   'P 1'
#
loop_
_entity.id
_entity.type
_entity.pdbx_description
1 polymer ?
#
loop_
_entity_poly.entity_id
_entity_poly.type
_entity_poly.pdbx_seq_one_letter_code
_entity_poly.pdbx_strand_id
1 'polypeptide(L)'
;MKTLLLVDSTHHHNTEKVGRAMAEVLNAIVSKQKLIADHQALRIKLQAKGFILVDEFCCLGFNTNSFLKYFGGMNKGRPNEEDLQNTKRFAETLKARF
;
A
#
# COMPACT_ATOMS: atom_id res chain seq x y z
N MET A 1 3.92 13.93 -14.24
CA MET A 1 3.57 14.15 -12.82
C MET A 1 4.74 13.68 -11.92
N LYS A 2 5.05 14.38 -10.82
CA LYS A 2 5.94 13.83 -9.77
C LYS A 2 5.07 13.11 -8.75
N THR A 3 5.27 11.80 -8.57
CA THR A 3 4.46 10.96 -7.70
C THR A 3 5.24 10.61 -6.43
N LEU A 4 4.64 10.86 -5.26
CA LEU A 4 5.15 10.43 -3.96
C LEU A 4 4.25 9.32 -3.43
N LEU A 5 4.83 8.16 -3.15
CA LEU A 5 4.13 7.04 -2.53
C LEU A 5 4.62 6.88 -1.08
N LEU A 6 3.69 7.06 -0.14
CA LEU A 6 3.95 6.82 1.28
C LEU A 6 3.50 5.42 1.65
N VAL A 7 4.42 4.62 2.18
CA VAL A 7 4.17 3.22 2.51
C VAL A 7 4.53 2.99 3.97
N ASP A 8 3.56 2.49 4.74
CA ASP A 8 3.81 1.93 6.07
C ASP A 8 3.48 0.43 6.06
N SER A 9 4.34 -0.35 6.70
CA SER A 9 4.27 -1.80 6.72
C SER A 9 4.94 -2.31 7.98
N THR A 10 4.11 -2.62 8.97
CA THR A 10 4.55 -3.00 10.31
C THR A 10 4.63 -4.52 10.50
N HIS A 11 3.80 -5.28 9.78
CA HIS A 11 3.68 -6.73 9.92
C HIS A 11 3.90 -7.47 8.60
N HIS A 12 4.86 -8.40 8.59
CA HIS A 12 5.17 -9.33 7.48
C HIS A 12 5.51 -8.71 6.12
N HIS A 13 5.76 -7.39 6.05
CA HIS A 13 6.16 -6.66 4.84
C HIS A 13 5.17 -6.72 3.67
N ASN A 14 3.91 -7.09 3.90
CA ASN A 14 2.91 -7.24 2.85
C ASN A 14 2.61 -5.92 2.13
N THR A 15 2.32 -4.86 2.89
CA THR A 15 2.06 -3.52 2.35
C THR A 15 3.29 -2.94 1.63
N GLU A 16 4.49 -3.32 2.08
CA GLU A 16 5.73 -2.92 1.42
C GLU A 16 5.85 -3.52 0.01
N LYS A 17 5.52 -4.80 -0.17
CA LYS A 17 5.57 -5.47 -1.47
C LYS A 17 4.61 -4.82 -2.48
N VAL A 18 3.37 -4.56 -2.06
CA VAL A 18 2.38 -3.86 -2.88
C VAL A 18 2.86 -2.44 -3.21
N GLY A 19 3.30 -1.68 -2.21
CA GLY A 19 3.78 -0.32 -2.41
C GLY A 19 4.95 -0.24 -3.41
N ARG A 20 5.88 -1.20 -3.35
CA ARG A 20 6.98 -1.29 -4.33
C ARG A 20 6.48 -1.58 -5.74
N ALA A 21 5.53 -2.50 -5.90
CA ALA A 21 4.96 -2.81 -7.21
C ALA A 21 4.23 -1.60 -7.82
N MET A 22 3.51 -0.81 -7.02
CA MET A 22 2.91 0.44 -7.48
C MET A 22 3.97 1.47 -7.87
N ALA A 23 5.02 1.63 -7.05
CA ALA A 23 6.05 2.63 -7.28
C ALA A 23 6.83 2.38 -8.58
N GLU A 24 7.06 1.12 -8.94
CA GLU A 24 7.68 0.73 -10.21
C GLU A 24 6.89 1.27 -11.40
N VAL A 25 5.57 1.06 -11.42
CA VAL A 25 4.69 1.50 -12.51
C VAL A 25 4.55 3.01 -12.58
N LEU A 26 4.37 3.64 -11.41
CA LEU A 26 4.16 5.08 -11.28
C LEU A 26 5.45 5.89 -11.40
N ASN A 27 6.61 5.22 -11.45
CA ASN A 27 7.93 5.84 -11.30
C ASN A 27 7.97 6.77 -10.07
N ALA A 28 7.42 6.28 -8.96
CA ALA A 28 7.20 7.07 -7.75
C ALA A 28 8.37 6.95 -6.77
N ILE A 29 8.62 8.04 -6.04
CA ILE A 29 9.54 8.01 -4.90
C ILE A 29 8.82 7.32 -3.73
N VAL A 30 9.42 6.26 -3.20
CA VAL A 30 8.89 5.53 -2.03
C VAL A 30 9.52 6.08 -0.77
N SER A 31 8.70 6.59 0.16
CA SER A 31 9.16 6.94 1.50
C SER A 31 8.59 5.97 2.52
N LYS A 32 9.47 5.39 3.35
CA LYS A 32 9.07 4.58 4.51
C LYS A 32 8.90 5.50 5.70
N GLN A 33 7.66 5.77 6.09
CA GLN A 33 7.36 6.35 7.39
C GLN A 33 6.64 5.31 8.24
N LYS A 34 7.10 5.10 9.48
CA LYS A 34 6.36 4.36 10.49
C LYS A 34 5.14 5.21 10.87
N LEU A 35 3.97 4.86 10.35
CA LEU A 35 2.75 5.62 10.53
C LEU A 35 1.96 5.00 11.68
N ILE A 36 2.02 5.66 12.83
CA ILE A 36 1.21 5.31 13.98
C ILE A 36 -0.20 5.87 13.73
N ALA A 37 -0.99 5.11 12.95
CA ALA A 37 -2.43 5.22 12.72
C ALA A 37 -3.00 6.51 12.06
N ASP A 38 -4.08 6.24 11.32
CA ASP A 38 -5.05 7.11 10.65
C ASP A 38 -4.62 7.82 9.35
N HIS A 39 -5.15 7.30 8.23
CA HIS A 39 -5.04 7.89 6.89
C HIS A 39 -5.44 9.37 6.88
N GLN A 40 -6.39 9.73 7.74
CA GLN A 40 -6.89 11.10 7.86
C GLN A 40 -5.80 12.12 8.23
N ALA A 41 -4.92 11.79 9.17
CA ALA A 41 -3.86 12.71 9.60
C ALA A 41 -2.81 12.91 8.49
N LEU A 42 -2.54 11.87 7.71
CA LEU A 42 -1.60 11.91 6.60
C LEU A 42 -2.17 12.75 5.44
N ARG A 43 -3.43 12.49 5.09
CA ARG A 43 -4.16 13.24 4.08
C ARG A 43 -4.14 14.74 4.37
N ILE A 44 -4.47 15.16 5.59
CA ILE A 44 -4.48 16.58 5.97
C ILE A 44 -3.09 17.20 5.77
N LYS A 45 -2.02 16.52 6.21
CA LYS A 45 -0.64 17.01 6.07
C LYS A 45 -0.19 17.10 4.60
N LEU A 46 -0.57 16.14 3.77
CA LEU A 46 -0.23 16.12 2.35
C LEU A 46 -1.00 17.20 1.57
N GLN A 47 -2.30 17.33 1.82
CA GLN A 47 -3.13 18.37 1.19
C GLN A 47 -2.66 19.77 1.59
N ALA A 48 -2.32 19.99 2.88
CA ALA A 48 -1.76 21.26 3.35
C ALA A 48 -0.41 21.62 2.70
N LYS A 49 0.34 20.64 2.18
CA LYS A 49 1.59 20.83 1.44
C LYS A 49 1.37 20.98 -0.07
N GLY A 50 0.12 21.00 -0.54
CA GLY A 50 -0.23 21.17 -1.96
C GLY A 50 -0.15 19.89 -2.78
N PHE A 51 -0.08 18.71 -2.16
CA PHE A 51 -0.15 17.45 -2.89
C PHE A 51 -1.60 17.13 -3.27
N ILE A 52 -1.78 16.66 -4.50
CA ILE A 52 -3.05 16.06 -4.95
C ILE A 52 -3.07 14.62 -4.46
N LEU A 53 -4.00 14.31 -3.57
CA LEU A 53 -4.26 12.93 -3.16
C LEU A 53 -5.05 12.24 -4.28
N VAL A 54 -4.39 11.34 -4.99
CA VAL A 54 -4.96 10.61 -6.13
C VAL A 54 -5.82 9.42 -5.65
N ASP A 55 -5.34 8.67 -4.66
CA ASP A 55 -6.06 7.55 -4.06
C ASP A 55 -5.41 7.11 -2.73
N GLU A 56 -6.08 6.24 -1.97
CA GLU A 56 -5.58 5.60 -0.75
C GLU A 56 -5.84 4.08 -0.80
N PHE A 57 -4.84 3.28 -0.43
CA PHE A 57 -4.96 1.81 -0.46
C PHE A 57 -4.49 1.17 0.86
N CYS A 58 -5.21 0.15 1.31
CA CYS A 58 -4.88 -0.66 2.49
C CYS A 58 -4.76 -2.13 2.12
N CYS A 59 -3.64 -2.76 2.50
CA CYS A 59 -3.47 -4.21 2.40
C CYS A 59 -3.95 -4.89 3.69
N LEU A 60 -4.78 -5.92 3.57
CA LEU A 60 -5.06 -6.79 4.71
C LEU A 60 -3.81 -7.60 5.06
N GLY A 61 -3.38 -7.52 6.33
CA GLY A 61 -2.23 -8.28 6.84
C GLY A 61 -2.53 -9.77 7.00
N PHE A 62 -1.47 -10.57 7.11
CA PHE A 62 -1.56 -11.96 7.57
C PHE A 62 -2.03 -11.96 9.03
N ASN A 63 -3.21 -12.51 9.29
CA ASN A 63 -3.82 -12.51 10.61
C ASN A 63 -3.85 -13.92 11.19
N THR A 64 -3.16 -14.12 12.31
CA THR A 64 -3.09 -15.40 13.04
C THR A 64 -3.76 -15.33 14.42
N ASN A 65 -4.52 -14.27 14.71
CA ASN A 65 -5.09 -14.08 16.05
C ASN A 65 -6.10 -15.16 16.44
N SER A 66 -6.15 -15.46 17.74
CA SER A 66 -7.11 -16.39 18.36
C SER A 66 -7.05 -17.80 17.75
N PHE A 67 -8.19 -18.38 17.36
CA PHE A 67 -8.30 -19.72 16.80
C PHE A 67 -7.80 -19.81 15.36
N LEU A 68 -7.63 -18.69 14.65
CA LEU A 68 -7.19 -18.67 13.25
C LEU A 68 -5.80 -19.27 13.06
N LYS A 69 -4.91 -19.19 14.07
CA LYS A 69 -3.58 -19.84 14.02
C LYS A 69 -3.66 -21.35 13.80
N TYR A 70 -4.70 -22.03 14.30
CA TYR A 70 -4.87 -23.48 14.15
C TYR A 70 -5.30 -23.88 12.73
N PHE A 71 -5.86 -22.95 11.96
CA PHE A 71 -6.23 -23.13 10.55
C PHE A 71 -5.20 -22.52 9.59
N GLY A 72 -4.05 -22.08 10.10
CA GLY A 72 -2.96 -21.50 9.30
C GLY A 72 -3.03 -19.99 9.08
N GLY A 73 -4.01 -19.30 9.67
CA GLY A 73 -4.20 -17.84 9.60
C GLY A 73 -4.94 -17.35 8.34
N MET A 74 -5.49 -16.13 8.38
CA MET A 74 -6.12 -15.47 7.25
C MET A 74 -5.09 -14.72 6.40
N ASN A 75 -5.30 -14.65 5.08
CA ASN A 75 -4.39 -14.02 4.10
C ASN A 75 -2.98 -14.65 4.07
N LYS A 76 -2.89 -15.95 4.37
CA LYS A 76 -1.63 -16.69 4.26
C LYS A 76 -1.17 -16.71 2.81
N GLY A 77 0.12 -16.44 2.59
CA GLY A 77 0.72 -16.47 1.24
C GLY A 77 0.37 -15.27 0.37
N ARG A 78 -0.34 -14.26 0.89
CA ARG A 78 -0.66 -13.00 0.21
C ARG A 78 0.23 -11.86 0.76
N PRO A 79 0.62 -10.85 -0.05
CA PRO A 79 0.37 -10.77 -1.49
C PRO A 79 1.20 -11.81 -2.26
N ASN A 80 0.58 -12.45 -3.25
CA ASN A 80 1.19 -13.38 -4.19
C ASN A 80 1.39 -12.72 -5.57
N GLU A 81 1.88 -13.47 -6.55
CA GLU A 81 2.14 -12.95 -7.89
C GLU A 81 0.92 -12.31 -8.55
N GLU A 82 -0.27 -12.92 -8.39
CA GLU A 82 -1.52 -12.38 -8.92
C GLU A 82 -1.88 -11.03 -8.27
N ASP A 83 -1.70 -10.89 -6.95
CA ASP A 83 -1.93 -9.62 -6.25
C ASP A 83 -0.98 -8.53 -6.75
N LEU A 84 0.29 -8.88 -6.99
CA LEU A 84 1.28 -7.95 -7.53
C LEU A 84 0.93 -7.53 -8.96
N GLN A 85 0.46 -8.45 -9.80
CA GLN A 85 0.00 -8.12 -11.16
C GLN A 85 -1.23 -7.22 -11.15
N ASN A 86 -2.20 -7.51 -10.29
CA ASN A 86 -3.38 -6.66 -10.12
C ASN A 86 -3.01 -5.28 -9.59
N THR A 87 -2.06 -5.21 -8.66
CA THR A 87 -1.50 -3.94 -8.15
C THR A 87 -0.86 -3.12 -9.27
N LYS A 88 -0.07 -3.76 -10.14
CA LYS A 88 0.55 -3.09 -11.28
C LYS A 88 -0.50 -2.58 -12.28
N ARG A 89 -1.52 -3.39 -12.58
CA ARG A 89 -2.64 -2.97 -13.46
C ARG A 89 -3.37 -1.76 -12.89
N PHE A 90 -3.68 -1.76 -11.61
CA PHE A 90 -4.29 -0.61 -10.93
C PHE A 90 -3.40 0.64 -11.00
N ALA A 91 -2.10 0.50 -10.80
CA ALA A 91 -1.18 1.61 -10.93
C ALA A 91 -1.14 2.18 -12.37
N GLU A 92 -1.25 1.34 -13.40
CA GLU A 92 -1.36 1.80 -14.79
C GLU A 92 -2.66 2.56 -15.05
N THR A 93 -3.80 2.13 -14.48
CA THR A 93 -5.06 2.87 -14.64
C THR A 93 -5.02 4.24 -13.97
N LEU A 94 -4.36 4.36 -12.81
CA LEU A 94 -4.11 5.66 -12.17
C LEU A 94 -3.22 6.54 -13.04
N LYS A 95 -2.12 6.01 -13.58
CA LYS A 95 -1.19 6.75 -14.45
C LYS A 95 -1.84 7.25 -15.74
N ALA A 96 -2.79 6.50 -16.29
CA ALA A 96 -3.53 6.92 -17.48
C ALA A 96 -4.54 8.05 -17.19
N ARG A 97 -4.98 8.18 -15.93
CA ARG A 97 -6.01 9.14 -15.51
C ARG A 97 -5.44 10.51 -15.12
N PHE A 98 -4.16 10.60 -14.77
CA PHE A 98 -3.50 11.79 -14.20
C PHE A 98 -2.12 12.05 -14.82
#